data_AF-A0A550BVG0-F1
#
_entry.id   AF-A0A550BVG0-F1
#
_cell.length_a   1.000
_cell.length_b   1.000
_cell.length_c   1.000
_cell.angle_alpha   90.00
_cell.angle_beta   90.00
_cell.angle_gamma   90.00
#
_symmetry.space_group_name_H-M   'P 1'
#
loop_
_entity.id
_entity.type
_entity.pdbx_description
1 polymer ?
#
loop_
_entity_poly.entity_id
_entity_poly.type
_entity_poly.pdbx_seq_one_letter_code
_entity_poly.pdbx_strand_id
1 'polypeptide(L)'
;MAFTSFAFKPETPLFPSHAQVLAYFRDYVAHFGLGPYIRFNTRVQLVERREGRWRLTVKGADEQDQDAADLQQDAADLEQDAADPEQLPATRTPDYADLLLVANGHYRYPRYPEVPGVQAWIDAGKALHSTWYRRPASAGGGGNGSGERGKDGAGVAGGGIRDGRDKTKLPLRRKLLIVGGGPSGTDIADDLRGTADLILHAATKPPEHRFANIHGRPRVIAFEDHAGGRVRFADGSVEEGVEYVILATGYQFWLPFFSEEVLKVAEPPRAPLLPDALYNSTHHLFPLARNIWPLQTRTDEQSHAHYPPHTLAFIGLAKRVITWPVMEAEARAALAAFADPSILEGEADGVRARAERFQGRPYDIHVTEGYEQFVHRNELYHLAARAREPVAGPGSIAEGGTYIVQEWEKELFEHMFVLRRLWVEIVERGEAEAWLKGVGEGGVEDWMEMARKMLREAGEAEVGKLDKVEAVAI
;
A
#
# COMPACT_ATOMS: atom_id res chain seq x y z
N MET A 1 -13.32 -0.18 -6.98
CA MET A 1 -12.42 -0.79 -5.98
C MET A 1 -13.08 -1.89 -5.14
N ALA A 2 -14.42 -1.98 -5.05
CA ALA A 2 -15.11 -3.03 -4.28
C ALA A 2 -14.65 -4.44 -4.67
N PHE A 3 -14.68 -5.38 -3.73
CA PHE A 3 -14.61 -6.82 -4.03
C PHE A 3 -15.66 -7.21 -5.07
N THR A 4 -15.32 -8.11 -5.98
CA THR A 4 -16.26 -8.65 -6.97
C THR A 4 -17.45 -9.33 -6.30
N SER A 5 -17.18 -9.92 -5.13
CA SER A 5 -18.15 -10.62 -4.29
C SER A 5 -19.09 -9.71 -3.47
N PHE A 6 -18.79 -8.42 -3.30
CA PHE A 6 -19.49 -7.58 -2.34
C PHE A 6 -19.46 -6.10 -2.72
N ALA A 7 -20.61 -5.53 -3.08
CA ALA A 7 -20.72 -4.13 -3.48
C ALA A 7 -20.68 -3.16 -2.28
N PHE A 8 -20.34 -1.90 -2.53
CA PHE A 8 -20.55 -0.83 -1.56
C PHE A 8 -22.05 -0.61 -1.33
N LYS A 9 -22.41 -0.04 -0.17
CA LYS A 9 -23.78 0.40 0.11
C LYS A 9 -24.20 1.50 -0.88
N PRO A 10 -25.51 1.61 -1.20
CA PRO A 10 -26.03 2.72 -2.00
C PRO A 10 -25.57 4.08 -1.46
N GLU A 11 -25.46 5.04 -2.36
CA GLU A 11 -25.05 6.43 -2.13
C GLU A 11 -23.63 6.57 -1.57
N THR A 12 -22.80 5.52 -1.65
CA THR A 12 -21.37 5.63 -1.39
C THR A 12 -20.70 6.47 -2.50
N PRO A 13 -19.88 7.48 -2.17
CA PRO A 13 -19.11 8.27 -3.13
C PRO A 13 -18.28 7.42 -4.08
N LEU A 14 -18.10 7.88 -5.33
CA LEU A 14 -17.22 7.23 -6.31
C LEU A 14 -15.77 7.12 -5.79
N PHE A 15 -15.34 8.13 -5.03
CA PHE A 15 -14.09 8.13 -4.27
C PHE A 15 -14.42 8.25 -2.77
N PRO A 16 -14.65 7.12 -2.09
CA PRO A 16 -15.06 7.12 -0.69
C PRO A 16 -13.91 7.55 0.23
N SER A 17 -14.27 8.15 1.36
CA SER A 17 -13.32 8.42 2.44
C SER A 17 -12.79 7.14 3.07
N HIS A 18 -11.63 7.20 3.74
CA HIS A 18 -11.08 6.07 4.48
C HIS A 18 -12.05 5.52 5.56
N ALA A 19 -12.92 6.37 6.13
CA ALA A 19 -13.92 5.96 7.10
C ALA A 19 -15.03 5.13 6.46
N GLN A 20 -15.48 5.49 5.25
CA GLN A 20 -16.43 4.72 4.46
C GLN A 20 -15.83 3.39 3.99
N VAL A 21 -14.55 3.39 3.60
CA VAL A 21 -13.81 2.16 3.28
C VAL A 21 -13.70 1.23 4.51
N LEU A 22 -13.42 1.76 5.69
CA LEU A 22 -13.40 0.97 6.93
C LEU A 22 -14.80 0.39 7.25
N ALA A 23 -15.87 1.17 7.05
CA ALA A 23 -17.23 0.67 7.20
C ALA A 23 -17.52 -0.48 6.22
N TYR A 24 -17.12 -0.34 4.96
CA TYR A 24 -17.23 -1.40 3.95
C TYR A 24 -16.53 -2.70 4.38
N PHE A 25 -15.32 -2.64 4.95
CA PHE A 25 -14.65 -3.85 5.45
C PHE A 25 -15.36 -4.47 6.66
N ARG A 26 -15.92 -3.65 7.55
CA ARG A 26 -16.73 -4.16 8.67
C ARG A 26 -17.99 -4.84 8.17
N ASP A 27 -18.65 -4.25 7.17
CA ASP A 27 -19.81 -4.85 6.50
C ASP A 27 -19.44 -6.16 5.81
N TYR A 28 -18.29 -6.23 5.14
CA TYR A 28 -17.78 -7.46 4.51
C TYR A 28 -17.56 -8.57 5.55
N VAL A 29 -16.87 -8.27 6.66
CA VAL A 29 -16.64 -9.23 7.75
C VAL A 29 -17.95 -9.71 8.36
N ALA A 30 -18.93 -8.82 8.54
CA ALA A 30 -20.24 -9.17 9.07
C ALA A 30 -21.04 -10.03 8.08
N HIS A 31 -21.07 -9.65 6.80
CA HIS A 31 -21.82 -10.34 5.75
C HIS A 31 -21.34 -11.79 5.56
N PHE A 32 -20.03 -12.01 5.57
CA PHE A 32 -19.42 -13.34 5.42
C PHE A 32 -19.18 -14.07 6.74
N GLY A 33 -19.58 -13.49 7.88
CA GLY A 33 -19.40 -14.12 9.19
C GLY A 33 -17.94 -14.43 9.56
N LEU A 34 -17.00 -13.58 9.14
CA LEU A 34 -15.56 -13.86 9.26
C LEU A 34 -14.99 -13.60 10.68
N GLY A 35 -15.73 -12.86 11.51
CA GLY A 35 -15.30 -12.45 12.84
C GLY A 35 -14.72 -13.58 13.72
N PRO A 36 -15.36 -14.76 13.84
CA PRO A 36 -14.87 -15.87 14.65
C PRO A 36 -13.51 -16.44 14.23
N TYR A 37 -13.06 -16.19 12.99
CA TYR A 37 -11.79 -16.69 12.46
C TYR A 37 -10.64 -15.69 12.64
N ILE A 38 -10.92 -14.47 13.11
CA ILE A 38 -9.92 -13.41 13.25
C ILE A 38 -9.50 -13.30 14.72
N ARG A 39 -8.22 -13.56 15.00
CA ARG A 39 -7.61 -13.28 16.29
C ARG A 39 -7.01 -11.88 16.27
N PHE A 40 -7.78 -10.88 16.70
CA PHE A 40 -7.27 -9.51 16.87
C PHE A 40 -6.18 -9.46 17.95
N ASN A 41 -5.40 -8.38 17.96
CA ASN A 41 -4.38 -8.13 18.99
C ASN A 41 -3.37 -9.28 19.15
N THR A 42 -3.08 -9.97 18.04
CA THR A 42 -2.20 -11.13 18.00
C THR A 42 -1.16 -10.90 16.90
N ARG A 43 0.11 -10.70 17.29
CA ARG A 43 1.22 -10.48 16.36
C ARG A 43 1.91 -11.80 16.06
N VAL A 44 2.08 -12.14 14.79
CA VAL A 44 2.95 -13.25 14.39
C VAL A 44 4.40 -12.82 14.58
N GLN A 45 5.16 -13.57 15.38
CA GLN A 45 6.56 -13.29 15.69
C GLN A 45 7.53 -14.17 14.89
N LEU A 46 7.19 -15.44 14.72
CA LEU A 46 8.04 -16.40 14.04
C LEU A 46 7.18 -17.43 13.27
N VAL A 47 7.64 -17.77 12.09
CA VAL A 47 7.05 -18.73 11.16
C VAL A 47 8.16 -19.60 10.62
N GLU A 48 8.03 -20.90 10.86
CA GLU A 48 9.01 -21.90 10.49
C GLU A 48 8.34 -23.11 9.86
N ARG A 49 9.10 -23.87 9.07
CA ARG A 49 8.68 -25.19 8.61
C ARG A 49 9.19 -26.26 9.57
N ARG A 50 8.28 -27.00 10.22
CA ARG A 50 8.60 -28.06 11.19
C ARG A 50 7.70 -29.26 10.98
N GLU A 51 8.29 -30.45 10.88
CA GLU A 51 7.55 -31.72 10.75
C GLU A 51 6.50 -31.72 9.62
N GLY A 52 6.80 -31.06 8.50
CA GLY A 52 5.88 -30.98 7.36
C GLY A 52 4.69 -30.03 7.56
N ARG A 53 4.71 -29.16 8.58
CA ARG A 53 3.71 -28.12 8.82
C ARG A 53 4.37 -26.76 9.06
N TRP A 54 3.58 -25.70 8.95
CA TRP A 54 3.97 -24.35 9.37
C TRP A 54 3.74 -24.22 10.86
N ARG A 55 4.80 -23.91 11.60
CA ARG A 55 4.76 -23.57 13.02
C ARG A 55 4.73 -22.05 13.15
N LEU A 56 3.76 -21.52 13.89
CA LEU A 56 3.62 -20.09 14.15
C LEU A 56 3.77 -19.79 15.65
N THR A 57 4.68 -18.89 15.98
CA THR A 57 4.79 -18.28 17.30
C THR A 57 4.10 -16.92 17.26
N VAL A 58 3.19 -16.67 18.21
CA VAL A 58 2.36 -15.45 18.26
C VAL A 58 2.44 -14.76 19.62
N LYS A 59 2.29 -13.44 19.62
CA LYS A 59 2.21 -12.56 20.81
C LYS A 59 0.85 -11.89 20.94
N GLY A 60 0.13 -12.16 22.04
CA GLY A 60 -1.12 -11.47 22.39
C GLY A 60 -0.90 -10.13 23.10
N ALA A 61 -1.90 -9.25 23.10
CA ALA A 61 -1.82 -7.89 23.67
C ALA A 61 -1.68 -7.78 25.22
N ASP A 62 -1.99 -8.84 25.98
CA ASP A 62 -1.90 -8.78 27.45
C ASP A 62 -0.45 -8.96 27.97
N GLU A 63 0.50 -9.17 27.07
CA GLU A 63 1.92 -9.23 27.40
C GLU A 63 2.56 -7.88 27.13
N GLN A 64 3.11 -7.27 28.18
CA GLN A 64 3.70 -5.94 28.16
C GLN A 64 4.59 -5.76 26.91
N ASP A 65 4.17 -4.86 26.02
CA ASP A 65 5.02 -4.29 24.99
C ASP A 65 6.11 -3.47 25.67
N GLN A 66 7.29 -4.06 25.86
CA GLN A 66 8.51 -3.26 26.03
C GLN A 66 8.96 -2.64 24.70
N ASP A 67 8.44 -3.14 23.56
CA ASP A 67 8.84 -2.73 22.20
C ASP A 67 8.07 -1.51 21.65
N ALA A 68 7.27 -0.81 22.48
CA ALA A 68 6.55 0.39 22.04
C ALA A 68 7.46 1.62 21.92
N ALA A 69 8.72 1.53 22.38
CA ALA A 69 9.73 2.58 22.27
C ALA A 69 10.61 2.46 21.00
N ASP A 70 10.56 1.34 20.27
CA ASP A 70 11.62 0.97 19.31
C ASP A 70 11.36 1.33 17.83
N LEU A 71 10.40 2.21 17.53
CA LEU A 71 10.16 2.60 16.13
C LEU A 71 11.22 3.57 15.55
N GLN A 72 12.12 4.10 16.39
CA GLN A 72 13.33 4.82 15.97
C GLN A 72 14.60 3.98 16.13
N GLN A 73 14.55 2.88 16.89
CA GLN A 73 15.69 1.99 17.16
C GLN A 73 15.77 0.85 16.12
N ASP A 74 14.62 0.31 15.66
CA ASP A 74 14.55 -0.75 14.64
C ASP A 74 15.19 -0.39 13.29
N ALA A 75 15.31 0.91 12.97
CA ALA A 75 16.01 1.39 11.77
C ALA A 75 17.52 1.57 11.97
N ALA A 76 17.99 1.61 13.23
CA ALA A 76 19.40 1.67 13.59
C ALA A 76 20.00 0.27 13.83
N ASP A 77 19.17 -0.71 14.20
CA ASP A 77 19.57 -2.11 14.44
C ASP A 77 19.67 -2.95 13.14
N LEU A 78 19.77 -2.29 11.98
CA LEU A 78 19.92 -2.89 10.65
C LEU A 78 21.18 -3.76 10.45
N GLU A 79 22.00 -3.97 11.47
CA GLU A 79 23.14 -4.90 11.45
C GLU A 79 23.19 -5.92 12.61
N GLN A 80 22.35 -5.84 13.64
CA GLN A 80 22.35 -6.78 14.76
C GLN A 80 20.96 -6.88 15.38
N ASP A 81 20.15 -7.82 14.89
CA ASP A 81 19.24 -8.65 15.69
C ASP A 81 18.24 -9.36 14.76
N ALA A 82 18.74 -10.44 14.13
CA ALA A 82 17.86 -11.58 13.96
C ALA A 82 17.54 -12.07 15.37
N ALA A 83 16.31 -11.86 15.84
CA ALA A 83 15.89 -12.31 17.16
C ALA A 83 16.35 -13.76 17.39
N ASP A 84 17.17 -13.98 18.40
CA ASP A 84 17.65 -15.31 18.78
C ASP A 84 16.43 -16.20 19.07
N PRO A 85 16.18 -17.26 18.26
CA PRO A 85 15.03 -18.12 18.45
C PRO A 85 14.96 -18.76 19.85
N GLU A 86 16.09 -18.85 20.56
CA GLU A 86 16.16 -19.39 21.93
C GLU A 86 15.68 -18.42 23.03
N GLN A 87 15.50 -17.13 22.73
CA GLN A 87 15.05 -16.13 23.71
C GLN A 87 13.54 -15.89 23.72
N LEU A 88 12.77 -16.56 22.84
CA LEU A 88 11.30 -16.54 22.91
C LEU A 88 10.84 -17.32 24.16
N PRO A 89 9.97 -16.75 25.02
CA PRO A 89 9.54 -17.42 26.24
C PRO A 89 8.91 -18.78 25.92
N ALA A 90 9.52 -19.85 26.45
CA ALA A 90 9.22 -21.26 26.22
C ALA A 90 7.83 -21.74 26.71
N THR A 91 6.88 -20.83 26.98
CA THR A 91 5.61 -21.14 27.65
C THR A 91 4.38 -21.11 26.74
N ARG A 92 4.55 -21.03 25.42
CA ARG A 92 3.41 -21.04 24.48
C ARG A 92 3.41 -22.25 23.58
N THR A 93 2.27 -22.94 23.53
CA THR A 93 1.99 -23.94 22.49
C THR A 93 1.91 -23.21 21.15
N PRO A 94 2.78 -23.50 20.18
CA PRO A 94 2.72 -22.86 18.88
C PRO A 94 1.46 -23.27 18.12
N ASP A 95 0.95 -22.37 17.28
CA ASP A 95 -0.10 -22.72 16.32
C ASP A 95 0.55 -23.51 15.17
N TYR A 96 -0.18 -24.50 14.63
CA TYR A 96 0.26 -25.26 13.47
C TYR A 96 -0.74 -25.13 12.33
N ALA A 97 -0.23 -24.93 11.12
CA ALA A 97 -1.02 -24.88 9.90
C ALA A 97 -0.39 -25.74 8.80
N ASP A 98 -1.21 -26.44 8.03
CA ASP A 98 -0.73 -27.20 6.87
C ASP A 98 -0.36 -26.27 5.70
N LEU A 99 -1.11 -25.17 5.58
CA LEU A 99 -1.06 -24.18 4.52
C LEU A 99 -0.98 -22.78 5.11
N LEU A 100 -0.20 -21.90 4.49
CA LEU A 100 0.01 -20.53 4.96
C LEU A 100 -0.26 -19.52 3.85
N LEU A 101 -1.17 -18.58 4.12
CA LEU A 101 -1.47 -17.45 3.26
C LEU A 101 -1.02 -16.16 3.96
N VAL A 102 -0.10 -15.43 3.36
CA VAL A 102 0.50 -14.21 3.93
C VAL A 102 -0.14 -12.98 3.30
N ALA A 103 -0.73 -12.13 4.14
CA ALA A 103 -1.43 -10.91 3.74
C ALA A 103 -1.06 -9.71 4.66
N ASN A 104 0.20 -9.61 5.10
CA ASN A 104 0.65 -8.57 6.02
C ASN A 104 0.80 -7.17 5.36
N GLY A 105 0.69 -7.10 4.04
CA GLY A 105 0.82 -5.87 3.27
C GLY A 105 2.26 -5.35 3.19
N HIS A 106 2.46 -4.26 2.45
CA HIS A 106 3.79 -3.70 2.18
C HIS A 106 3.83 -2.16 2.19
N TYR A 107 2.87 -1.52 2.89
CA TYR A 107 2.76 -0.07 3.05
C TYR A 107 2.81 0.35 4.53
N ARG A 108 3.73 -0.22 5.29
CA ARG A 108 3.91 0.07 6.73
C ARG A 108 5.30 0.62 7.04
N TYR A 109 6.35 -0.05 6.60
CA TYR A 109 7.73 0.30 6.97
C TYR A 109 8.30 1.31 5.98
N PRO A 110 8.71 2.51 6.45
CA PRO A 110 9.14 3.60 5.59
C PRO A 110 10.44 3.24 4.87
N ARG A 111 10.58 3.68 3.61
CA ARG A 111 11.87 3.64 2.91
C ARG A 111 12.45 5.04 2.89
N TYR A 112 13.55 5.25 3.61
CA TYR A 112 14.26 6.52 3.61
C TYR A 112 15.17 6.65 2.37
N PRO A 113 15.32 7.85 1.79
CA PRO A 113 16.18 8.05 0.63
C PRO A 113 17.67 8.05 1.04
N GLU A 114 18.52 7.44 0.23
CA GLU A 114 19.98 7.48 0.38
C GLU A 114 20.56 8.82 -0.13
N VAL A 115 20.13 9.93 0.46
CA VAL A 115 20.57 11.28 0.09
C VAL A 115 21.43 11.87 1.23
N PRO A 116 22.65 12.36 0.95
CA PRO A 116 23.52 12.92 1.97
C PRO A 116 22.82 13.97 2.85
N GLY A 117 22.99 13.84 4.17
CA GLY A 117 22.49 14.77 5.19
C GLY A 117 21.03 14.57 5.61
N VAL A 118 20.25 13.67 4.97
CA VAL A 118 18.84 13.44 5.34
C VAL A 118 18.69 13.00 6.80
N GLN A 119 19.61 12.17 7.31
CA GLN A 119 19.56 11.69 8.69
C GLN A 119 19.66 12.82 9.70
N ALA A 120 20.55 13.79 9.47
CA ALA A 120 20.67 14.97 10.35
C ALA A 120 19.37 15.80 10.41
N TRP A 121 18.59 15.83 9.33
CA TRP A 121 17.27 16.47 9.33
C TRP A 121 16.23 15.66 10.11
N ILE A 122 16.26 14.33 10.00
CA ILE A 122 15.39 13.43 10.77
C ILE A 122 15.70 13.58 12.28
N ASP A 123 16.98 13.48 12.66
CA ASP A 123 17.43 13.58 14.05
C ASP A 123 17.13 14.95 14.67
N ALA A 124 17.21 16.02 13.86
CA ALA A 124 16.81 17.36 14.27
C ALA A 124 15.28 17.57 14.35
N GLY A 125 14.48 16.55 14.06
CA GLY A 125 13.02 16.64 14.01
C GLY A 125 12.51 17.56 12.89
N LYS A 126 13.31 17.74 11.82
CA LYS A 126 13.05 18.59 10.65
C LYS A 126 12.56 17.81 9.43
N ALA A 127 12.51 16.48 9.51
CA ALA A 127 11.97 15.62 8.49
C ALA A 127 11.11 14.50 9.11
N LEU A 128 10.03 14.10 8.43
CA LEU A 128 9.27 12.89 8.73
C LEU A 128 8.97 12.11 7.46
N HIS A 129 8.78 10.79 7.58
CA HIS A 129 8.24 9.99 6.49
C HIS A 129 6.71 10.10 6.40
N SER A 130 6.15 10.07 5.19
CA SER A 130 4.70 10.22 4.92
C SER A 130 3.81 9.28 5.72
N THR A 131 4.31 8.11 6.14
CA THR A 131 3.59 7.17 7.02
C THR A 131 3.20 7.77 8.39
N TRP A 132 3.93 8.80 8.83
CA TRP A 132 3.68 9.52 10.08
C TRP A 132 2.83 10.78 9.89
N TYR A 133 2.56 11.18 8.65
CA TYR A 133 1.63 12.27 8.36
C TYR A 133 0.22 11.91 8.84
N ARG A 134 -0.48 12.88 9.44
CA ARG A 134 -1.86 12.69 9.95
C ARG A 134 -2.82 13.76 9.46
N ARG A 135 -2.40 15.03 9.52
CA ARG A 135 -3.23 16.18 9.12
C ARG A 135 -2.35 17.40 8.83
N PRO A 136 -2.84 18.40 8.10
CA PRO A 136 -2.05 19.58 7.75
C PRO A 136 -1.49 20.32 8.97
N ALA A 137 -2.25 20.35 10.08
CA ALA A 137 -1.83 20.97 11.33
C ALA A 137 -0.64 20.29 12.02
N SER A 138 -0.29 19.04 11.69
CA SER A 138 0.91 18.37 12.21
C SER A 138 2.20 18.78 11.49
N ALA A 139 2.11 19.48 10.35
CA ALA A 139 3.29 20.03 9.67
C ALA A 139 3.73 21.34 10.36
N GLY A 140 4.72 21.24 11.26
CA GLY A 140 5.40 22.40 11.86
C GLY A 140 5.36 22.50 13.40
N GLY A 141 5.21 21.39 14.14
CA GLY A 141 5.30 21.42 15.59
C GLY A 141 5.74 20.10 16.18
N GLY A 142 6.89 20.10 16.86
CA GLY A 142 7.40 18.96 17.60
C GLY A 142 6.39 18.49 18.65
N GLY A 143 6.20 17.18 18.68
CA GLY A 143 5.40 16.49 19.69
C GLY A 143 5.59 15.01 19.50
N ASN A 144 6.50 14.44 20.29
CA ASN A 144 6.62 13.00 20.50
C ASN A 144 5.21 12.41 20.66
N GLY A 145 4.89 11.42 19.83
CA GLY A 145 3.69 10.61 20.00
C GLY A 145 3.82 9.68 21.21
N SER A 146 3.89 10.23 22.42
CA SER A 146 3.49 9.48 23.62
C SER A 146 1.97 9.36 23.60
N GLY A 147 1.50 8.12 23.56
CA GLY A 147 0.11 7.79 23.30
C GLY A 147 -0.90 8.36 24.29
N GLU A 148 -2.09 8.66 23.77
CA GLU A 148 -3.30 8.69 24.56
C GLU A 148 -4.37 7.83 23.91
N ARG A 149 -4.82 6.84 24.69
CA ARG A 149 -5.94 5.94 24.41
C ARG A 149 -7.23 6.76 24.34
N GLY A 150 -7.90 6.73 23.20
CA GLY A 150 -9.28 7.21 23.10
C GLY A 150 -10.22 6.25 23.82
N LYS A 151 -10.79 6.69 24.94
CA LYS A 151 -12.07 6.20 25.45
C LYS A 151 -13.18 7.09 24.88
N ASP A 152 -14.27 6.44 24.53
CA ASP A 152 -15.49 7.00 23.96
C ASP A 152 -16.20 8.02 24.87
N GLY A 153 -17.00 8.89 24.25
CA GLY A 153 -18.31 9.25 24.80
C GLY A 153 -18.64 10.74 24.99
N ALA A 154 -19.77 11.12 24.38
CA ALA A 154 -20.70 12.21 24.74
C ALA A 154 -20.32 13.66 24.35
N GLY A 155 -21.18 14.27 23.52
CA GLY A 155 -21.09 15.67 23.13
C GLY A 155 -21.75 16.64 24.12
N VAL A 156 -21.40 17.93 24.00
CA VAL A 156 -22.21 19.10 24.41
C VAL A 156 -21.82 20.28 23.51
N ALA A 157 -22.83 21.05 23.12
CA ALA A 157 -22.74 22.28 22.31
C ALA A 157 -22.20 23.50 23.08
N GLY A 158 -21.70 24.49 22.33
CA GLY A 158 -21.81 25.91 22.68
C GLY A 158 -20.71 26.48 23.59
N GLY A 159 -19.88 27.38 23.04
CA GLY A 159 -18.96 28.18 23.84
C GLY A 159 -17.90 28.87 22.98
N GLY A 160 -18.26 29.99 22.35
CA GLY A 160 -17.29 30.83 21.65
C GLY A 160 -16.29 31.43 22.63
N ILE A 161 -15.02 31.07 22.49
CA ILE A 161 -13.90 31.82 23.06
C ILE A 161 -13.31 32.65 21.92
N ARG A 162 -13.59 33.95 21.96
CA ARG A 162 -12.90 34.95 21.15
C ARG A 162 -11.48 35.09 21.69
N ASP A 163 -10.54 34.40 21.06
CA ASP A 163 -9.13 34.62 21.31
C ASP A 163 -8.67 35.90 20.59
N GLY A 164 -8.44 36.94 21.39
CA GLY A 164 -8.01 38.28 20.97
C GLY A 164 -6.54 38.38 20.55
N ARG A 165 -6.02 37.39 19.81
CA ARG A 165 -4.70 37.49 19.19
C ARG A 165 -4.80 38.32 17.91
N ASP A 166 -4.06 39.42 17.88
CA ASP A 166 -3.81 40.24 16.70
C ASP A 166 -3.19 39.37 15.60
N LYS A 167 -3.99 39.06 14.57
CA LYS A 167 -3.61 38.20 13.44
C LYS A 167 -2.52 38.84 12.55
N THR A 168 -2.08 40.05 12.85
CA THR A 168 -1.06 40.77 12.04
C THR A 168 0.38 40.57 12.53
N LYS A 169 0.63 39.74 13.56
CA LYS A 169 1.97 39.51 14.13
C LYS A 169 2.34 38.03 14.36
N LEU A 170 2.00 37.14 13.43
CA LEU A 170 2.59 35.80 13.35
C LEU A 170 3.83 35.83 12.44
N PRO A 171 4.95 35.15 12.77
CA PRO A 171 6.14 35.16 11.92
C PRO A 171 5.86 34.39 10.62
N LEU A 172 5.98 35.13 9.50
CA LEU A 172 6.49 34.76 8.18
C LEU A 172 6.39 33.30 7.69
N ARG A 173 5.64 33.12 6.59
CA ARG A 173 5.84 32.15 5.49
C ARG A 173 6.33 30.72 5.83
N ARG A 174 5.40 29.77 6.01
CA ARG A 174 5.72 28.33 6.09
C ARG A 174 6.18 27.77 4.75
N LYS A 175 7.48 27.51 4.61
CA LYS A 175 8.08 26.83 3.45
C LYS A 175 8.33 25.35 3.75
N LEU A 176 7.61 24.47 3.07
CA LEU A 176 7.71 23.02 3.23
C LEU A 176 8.33 22.38 1.99
N LEU A 177 9.03 21.26 2.19
CA LEU A 177 9.55 20.41 1.12
C LEU A 177 8.93 19.02 1.20
N ILE A 178 8.42 18.53 0.07
CA ILE A 178 7.93 17.15 -0.09
C ILE A 178 8.87 16.45 -1.06
N VAL A 179 9.36 15.27 -0.68
CA VAL A 179 10.30 14.48 -1.48
C VAL A 179 9.65 13.18 -1.90
N GLY A 180 9.42 12.99 -3.20
CA GLY A 180 8.84 11.79 -3.80
C GLY A 180 7.56 12.11 -4.58
N GLY A 181 7.58 11.88 -5.90
CA GLY A 181 6.48 12.21 -6.81
C GLY A 181 5.40 11.13 -6.95
N GLY A 182 5.30 10.22 -5.98
CA GLY A 182 4.22 9.22 -5.96
C GLY A 182 2.91 9.77 -5.40
N PRO A 183 1.83 8.96 -5.34
CA PRO A 183 0.51 9.41 -4.88
C PRO A 183 0.52 10.11 -3.53
N SER A 184 1.26 9.59 -2.54
CA SER A 184 1.37 10.21 -1.21
C SER A 184 2.01 11.60 -1.26
N GLY A 185 3.01 11.83 -2.12
CA GLY A 185 3.64 13.14 -2.24
C GLY A 185 2.68 14.18 -2.80
N THR A 186 1.96 13.82 -3.86
CA THR A 186 0.94 14.68 -4.49
C THR A 186 -0.22 14.96 -3.54
N ASP A 187 -0.80 13.94 -2.91
CA ASP A 187 -1.94 14.12 -2.01
C ASP A 187 -1.58 14.93 -0.77
N ILE A 188 -0.39 14.71 -0.19
CA ILE A 188 0.07 15.50 0.97
C ILE A 188 0.38 16.95 0.57
N ALA A 189 0.93 17.18 -0.63
CA ALA A 189 1.15 18.54 -1.15
C ALA A 189 -0.16 19.30 -1.26
N ASP A 190 -1.17 18.66 -1.84
CA ASP A 190 -2.50 19.24 -1.99
C ASP A 190 -3.22 19.44 -0.64
N ASP A 191 -3.08 18.52 0.32
CA ASP A 191 -3.67 18.63 1.66
C ASP A 191 -3.03 19.79 2.46
N LEU A 192 -1.73 20.02 2.29
CA LEU A 192 -1.00 21.10 2.96
C LEU A 192 -1.23 22.49 2.34
N ARG A 193 -1.84 22.58 1.16
CA ARG A 193 -1.99 23.83 0.38
C ARG A 193 -2.59 25.00 1.14
N GLY A 194 -3.49 24.72 2.09
CA GLY A 194 -4.19 25.74 2.89
C GLY A 194 -3.45 26.17 4.15
N THR A 195 -2.33 25.51 4.48
CA THR A 195 -1.58 25.70 5.74
C THR A 195 -0.14 26.15 5.54
N ALA A 196 0.39 26.01 4.34
CA ALA A 196 1.74 26.41 3.96
C ALA A 196 1.71 27.55 2.94
N ASP A 197 2.63 28.50 3.10
CA ASP A 197 2.77 29.64 2.17
C ASP A 197 3.49 29.23 0.88
N LEU A 198 4.40 28.25 0.98
CA LEU A 198 5.10 27.68 -0.17
C LEU A 198 5.38 26.19 0.08
N ILE A 199 5.06 25.36 -0.91
CA ILE A 199 5.37 23.94 -0.92
C ILE A 199 6.28 23.68 -2.12
N LEU A 200 7.45 23.11 -1.86
CA LEU A 200 8.33 22.57 -2.88
C LEU A 200 8.08 21.08 -2.98
N HIS A 201 7.76 20.57 -4.17
CA HIS A 201 7.52 19.15 -4.39
C HIS A 201 8.61 18.60 -5.31
N ALA A 202 9.55 17.85 -4.73
CA ALA A 202 10.74 17.37 -5.40
C ALA A 202 10.60 15.90 -5.83
N ALA A 203 10.89 15.61 -7.09
CA ALA A 203 10.91 14.25 -7.63
C ALA A 203 11.86 14.14 -8.83
N THR A 204 12.16 12.91 -9.28
CA THR A 204 13.01 12.67 -10.47
C THR A 204 12.48 13.42 -11.69
N LYS A 205 11.17 13.37 -11.91
CA LYS A 205 10.45 14.24 -12.82
C LYS A 205 9.71 15.28 -11.97
N PRO A 206 10.04 16.58 -12.05
CA PRO A 206 9.36 17.61 -11.28
C PRO A 206 7.84 17.54 -11.47
N PRO A 207 7.05 17.40 -10.39
CA PRO A 207 5.59 17.34 -10.49
C PRO A 207 4.99 18.68 -10.91
N GLU A 208 3.96 18.64 -11.75
CA GLU A 208 3.18 19.81 -12.11
C GLU A 208 1.98 19.96 -11.17
N HIS A 209 1.67 21.19 -10.77
CA HIS A 209 0.56 21.48 -9.88
C HIS A 209 -0.32 22.61 -10.41
N ARG A 210 -1.62 22.50 -10.16
CA ARG A 210 -2.60 23.56 -10.48
C ARG A 210 -2.55 24.74 -9.51
N PHE A 211 -1.98 24.56 -8.33
CA PHE A 211 -1.96 25.55 -7.26
C PHE A 211 -0.67 26.36 -7.29
N ALA A 212 -0.81 27.69 -7.30
CA ALA A 212 0.31 28.61 -7.45
C ALA A 212 1.34 28.56 -6.31
N ASN A 213 0.96 28.06 -5.13
CA ASN A 213 1.85 27.91 -3.97
C ASN A 213 2.53 26.54 -3.88
N ILE A 214 2.33 25.64 -4.86
CA ILE A 214 3.00 24.34 -4.93
C ILE A 214 3.90 24.30 -6.16
N HIS A 215 5.21 24.20 -5.97
CA HIS A 215 6.20 24.27 -7.05
C HIS A 215 6.94 22.95 -7.20
N GLY A 216 6.85 22.36 -8.39
CA GLY A 216 7.69 21.22 -8.77
C GLY A 216 9.17 21.57 -8.73
N ARG A 217 9.99 20.67 -8.20
CA ARG A 217 11.45 20.74 -8.19
C ARG A 217 12.06 19.44 -8.70
N PRO A 218 13.26 19.47 -9.30
CA PRO A 218 14.04 18.27 -9.56
C PRO A 218 14.34 17.50 -8.28
N ARG A 219 14.81 16.25 -8.40
CA ARG A 219 15.13 15.43 -7.23
C ARG A 219 16.15 16.13 -6.33
N VAL A 220 15.99 15.96 -5.02
CA VAL A 220 16.98 16.39 -4.02
C VAL A 220 18.24 15.54 -4.15
N ILE A 221 19.42 16.16 -4.07
CA ILE A 221 20.72 15.47 -4.10
C ILE A 221 21.56 15.68 -2.84
N ALA A 222 21.22 16.67 -2.01
CA ALA A 222 21.83 16.86 -0.69
C ALA A 222 20.94 17.69 0.24
N PHE A 223 20.88 17.29 1.50
CA PHE A 223 20.35 18.05 2.62
C PHE A 223 21.53 18.69 3.35
N GLU A 224 21.84 19.96 3.07
CA GLU A 224 23.14 20.55 3.43
C GLU A 224 23.17 21.17 4.83
N ASP A 225 22.08 21.79 5.29
CA ASP A 225 22.00 22.40 6.63
C ASP A 225 20.56 22.39 7.15
N HIS A 226 20.29 21.64 8.22
CA HIS A 226 18.97 21.55 8.83
C HIS A 226 18.59 22.81 9.65
N ALA A 227 19.57 23.60 10.09
CA ALA A 227 19.31 24.81 10.87
C ALA A 227 18.89 25.98 9.96
N GLY A 228 19.62 26.19 8.87
CA GLY A 228 19.28 27.16 7.82
C GLY A 228 18.24 26.67 6.81
N GLY A 229 17.83 25.39 6.88
CA GLY A 229 16.84 24.82 5.98
C GLY A 229 17.32 24.71 4.53
N ARG A 230 18.59 24.33 4.34
CA ARG A 230 19.30 24.39 3.07
C ARG A 230 19.33 23.04 2.34
N VAL A 231 18.80 23.00 1.13
CA VAL A 231 18.62 21.78 0.31
C VAL A 231 19.08 22.02 -1.14
N ARG A 232 19.81 21.07 -1.72
CA ARG A 232 20.27 21.12 -3.12
C ARG A 232 19.52 20.15 -4.01
N PHE A 233 19.20 20.61 -5.22
CA PHE A 233 18.49 19.84 -6.24
C PHE A 233 19.42 19.44 -7.40
N ALA A 234 18.96 18.47 -8.20
CA ALA A 234 19.74 17.90 -9.30
C ALA A 234 20.08 18.87 -10.44
N ASP A 235 19.37 19.98 -10.57
CA ASP A 235 19.69 21.07 -11.52
C ASP A 235 20.78 22.03 -11.01
N GLY A 236 21.33 21.77 -9.82
CA GLY A 236 22.33 22.60 -9.16
C GLY A 236 21.73 23.74 -8.34
N SER A 237 20.42 23.98 -8.41
CA SER A 237 19.74 24.98 -7.59
C SER A 237 19.79 24.60 -6.11
N VAL A 238 19.73 25.62 -5.26
CA VAL A 238 19.73 25.49 -3.81
C VAL A 238 18.56 26.30 -3.26
N GLU A 239 17.82 25.71 -2.34
CA GLU A 239 16.81 26.41 -1.55
C GLU A 239 17.30 26.57 -0.11
N GLU A 240 16.93 27.68 0.52
CA GLU A 240 17.18 27.98 1.93
C GLU A 240 15.86 28.27 2.65
N GLY A 241 15.87 28.16 3.99
CA GLY A 241 14.70 28.42 4.82
C GLY A 241 13.57 27.39 4.63
N VAL A 242 13.88 26.17 4.20
CA VAL A 242 12.94 25.04 4.27
C VAL A 242 12.76 24.67 5.73
N GLU A 243 11.55 24.85 6.26
CA GLU A 243 11.29 24.65 7.68
C GLU A 243 11.12 23.19 8.06
N TYR A 244 10.58 22.40 7.14
CA TYR A 244 10.22 21.01 7.39
C TYR A 244 10.14 20.20 6.09
N VAL A 245 10.48 18.91 6.19
CA VAL A 245 10.51 17.98 5.06
C VAL A 245 9.54 16.82 5.30
N ILE A 246 8.77 16.46 4.28
CA ILE A 246 8.00 15.21 4.24
C ILE A 246 8.62 14.29 3.19
N LEU A 247 9.17 13.18 3.66
CA LEU A 247 9.73 12.11 2.82
C LEU A 247 8.57 11.20 2.39
N ALA A 248 8.05 11.41 1.18
CA ALA A 248 7.04 10.59 0.53
C ALA A 248 7.71 9.54 -0.39
N THR A 249 8.71 8.85 0.15
CA THR A 249 9.67 8.02 -0.60
C THR A 249 9.27 6.54 -0.70
N GLY A 250 8.08 6.20 -0.22
CA GLY A 250 7.48 4.87 -0.32
C GLY A 250 7.89 3.96 0.83
N TYR A 251 7.74 2.66 0.62
CA TYR A 251 7.83 1.67 1.70
C TYR A 251 8.73 0.50 1.29
N GLN A 252 9.23 -0.20 2.28
CA GLN A 252 9.99 -1.45 2.10
C GLN A 252 9.12 -2.69 2.30
N PHE A 253 9.49 -3.79 1.64
CA PHE A 253 8.97 -5.11 1.94
C PHE A 253 9.61 -5.63 3.22
N TRP A 254 8.78 -6.01 4.19
CA TRP A 254 9.24 -6.42 5.51
C TRP A 254 8.41 -7.58 6.04
N LEU A 255 9.05 -8.73 6.16
CA LEU A 255 8.48 -9.97 6.66
C LEU A 255 9.41 -10.60 7.70
N PRO A 256 9.64 -9.91 8.84
CA PRO A 256 10.63 -10.28 9.85
C PRO A 256 10.26 -11.55 10.61
N PHE A 257 9.03 -12.02 10.43
CA PHE A 257 8.49 -13.16 11.14
C PHE A 257 8.82 -14.49 10.47
N PHE A 258 9.52 -14.53 9.33
CA PHE A 258 10.00 -15.80 8.78
C PHE A 258 11.39 -16.12 9.32
N SER A 259 11.64 -17.37 9.69
CA SER A 259 13.01 -17.83 9.93
C SER A 259 13.85 -17.74 8.65
N GLU A 260 15.17 -17.58 8.78
CA GLU A 260 16.11 -17.57 7.64
C GLU A 260 16.03 -18.83 6.77
N GLU A 261 15.59 -19.94 7.35
CA GLU A 261 15.31 -21.20 6.65
C GLU A 261 14.19 -21.05 5.60
N VAL A 262 13.21 -20.19 5.84
CA VAL A 262 12.04 -20.00 4.96
C VAL A 262 12.24 -18.85 3.97
N LEU A 263 12.88 -17.77 4.45
CA LEU A 263 12.98 -16.49 3.75
C LEU A 263 14.36 -15.86 4.03
N LYS A 264 15.16 -15.62 2.98
CA LYS A 264 16.44 -14.93 3.10
C LYS A 264 16.25 -13.42 2.95
N VAL A 265 16.69 -12.64 3.93
CA VAL A 265 16.70 -11.18 3.85
C VAL A 265 17.96 -10.73 3.11
N ALA A 266 17.87 -10.62 1.79
CA ALA A 266 18.95 -10.19 0.91
C ALA A 266 18.42 -9.82 -0.48
N GLU A 267 19.24 -9.13 -1.28
CA GLU A 267 18.97 -8.99 -2.71
C GLU A 267 19.06 -10.36 -3.41
N PRO A 268 18.08 -10.74 -4.25
CA PRO A 268 18.14 -11.99 -4.97
C PRO A 268 19.25 -11.97 -6.04
N PRO A 269 19.75 -13.15 -6.46
CA PRO A 269 20.67 -13.23 -7.58
C PRO A 269 20.02 -12.69 -8.86
N ARG A 270 20.81 -12.01 -9.70
CA ARG A 270 20.33 -11.46 -10.97
C ARG A 270 19.96 -12.58 -11.94
N ALA A 271 18.93 -12.34 -12.75
CA ALA A 271 18.50 -13.20 -13.85
C ALA A 271 19.69 -13.68 -14.73
N PRO A 272 19.63 -14.88 -15.35
CA PRO A 272 18.42 -15.65 -15.69
C PRO A 272 18.10 -16.85 -14.79
N LEU A 273 18.92 -17.13 -13.77
CA LEU A 273 18.70 -18.29 -12.91
C LEU A 273 17.60 -18.01 -11.88
N LEU A 274 16.67 -18.97 -11.73
CA LEU A 274 15.73 -18.92 -10.62
C LEU A 274 16.48 -19.21 -9.33
N PRO A 275 16.38 -18.35 -8.31
CA PRO A 275 17.04 -18.59 -7.04
C PRO A 275 16.57 -19.90 -6.39
N ASP A 276 17.46 -20.48 -5.60
CA ASP A 276 17.22 -21.72 -4.85
C ASP A 276 16.48 -21.48 -3.52
N ALA A 277 16.26 -20.22 -3.16
CA ALA A 277 15.57 -19.78 -1.95
C ALA A 277 14.60 -18.64 -2.27
N LEU A 278 13.67 -18.36 -1.35
CA LEU A 278 12.87 -17.14 -1.40
C LEU A 278 13.64 -15.99 -0.73
N TYR A 279 13.70 -14.85 -1.41
CA TYR A 279 14.37 -13.65 -0.96
C TYR A 279 13.37 -12.55 -0.65
N ASN A 280 13.62 -11.82 0.43
CA ASN A 280 13.01 -10.53 0.73
C ASN A 280 14.07 -9.45 0.64
N SER A 281 14.09 -8.72 -0.48
CA SER A 281 14.84 -7.47 -0.57
C SER A 281 14.01 -6.33 0.05
N THR A 282 14.61 -5.16 0.17
CA THR A 282 13.89 -3.93 0.51
C THR A 282 12.74 -3.64 -0.46
N HIS A 283 12.82 -4.14 -1.70
CA HIS A 283 11.95 -3.72 -2.80
C HIS A 283 10.85 -4.73 -3.16
N HIS A 284 11.09 -6.03 -2.95
CA HIS A 284 10.23 -7.09 -3.43
C HIS A 284 10.57 -8.48 -2.84
N LEU A 285 9.63 -9.42 -3.04
CA LEU A 285 9.81 -10.85 -2.82
C LEU A 285 10.12 -11.58 -4.14
N PHE A 286 11.10 -12.48 -4.13
CA PHE A 286 11.47 -13.24 -5.35
C PHE A 286 12.16 -14.56 -5.00
N PRO A 287 11.93 -15.67 -5.74
CA PRO A 287 11.05 -15.83 -6.91
C PRO A 287 9.61 -16.18 -6.55
N LEU A 288 8.63 -15.55 -7.20
CA LEU A 288 7.19 -15.85 -7.03
C LEU A 288 6.49 -16.19 -8.36
N ALA A 289 5.92 -17.38 -8.53
CA ALA A 289 4.93 -17.64 -9.58
C ALA A 289 3.77 -16.65 -9.45
N ARG A 290 3.46 -15.97 -10.55
CA ARG A 290 2.31 -15.03 -10.64
C ARG A 290 2.23 -13.97 -9.53
N ASN A 291 3.35 -13.63 -8.87
CA ASN A 291 3.43 -12.77 -7.68
C ASN A 291 2.75 -13.35 -6.41
N ILE A 292 2.45 -14.65 -6.39
CA ILE A 292 1.71 -15.31 -5.29
C ILE A 292 2.55 -16.42 -4.64
N TRP A 293 3.01 -17.42 -5.42
CA TRP A 293 3.63 -18.62 -4.83
C TRP A 293 5.14 -18.61 -4.97
N PRO A 294 5.90 -18.88 -3.90
CA PRO A 294 7.34 -18.99 -4.02
C PRO A 294 7.75 -20.22 -4.82
N LEU A 295 8.64 -20.02 -5.81
CA LEU A 295 9.15 -21.09 -6.68
C LEU A 295 10.65 -21.28 -6.51
N GLN A 296 11.03 -21.97 -5.44
CA GLN A 296 12.41 -22.42 -5.23
C GLN A 296 12.71 -23.64 -6.10
N THR A 297 13.95 -23.74 -6.56
CA THR A 297 14.39 -24.80 -7.49
C THR A 297 15.16 -25.95 -6.83
N ARG A 298 15.43 -25.88 -5.52
CA ARG A 298 16.19 -26.91 -4.80
C ARG A 298 15.27 -27.99 -4.23
N THR A 299 15.54 -29.24 -4.59
CA THR A 299 14.81 -30.44 -4.13
C THR A 299 15.65 -31.34 -3.22
N ASP A 300 16.80 -30.88 -2.73
CA ASP A 300 17.67 -31.68 -1.87
C ASP A 300 17.18 -31.65 -0.41
N GLU A 301 16.94 -32.82 0.19
CA GLU A 301 16.49 -32.97 1.58
C GLU A 301 17.47 -32.39 2.63
N GLN A 302 18.69 -32.02 2.20
CA GLN A 302 19.76 -31.50 3.05
C GLN A 302 19.84 -29.97 3.10
N SER A 303 19.07 -29.24 2.27
CA SER A 303 19.06 -27.78 2.31
C SER A 303 17.96 -27.25 3.24
N HIS A 304 18.30 -26.24 4.03
CA HIS A 304 17.45 -25.65 5.06
C HIS A 304 16.19 -24.93 4.54
N ALA A 305 15.95 -24.87 3.22
CA ALA A 305 14.86 -24.09 2.60
C ALA A 305 13.83 -24.93 1.82
N HIS A 306 13.49 -26.12 2.32
CA HIS A 306 12.61 -27.03 1.61
C HIS A 306 11.17 -27.02 2.16
N TYR A 307 10.26 -26.31 1.47
CA TYR A 307 8.82 -26.47 1.63
C TYR A 307 8.14 -26.54 0.26
N PRO A 308 7.05 -27.32 0.09
CA PRO A 308 6.37 -27.38 -1.20
C PRO A 308 5.78 -26.01 -1.57
N PRO A 309 5.97 -25.51 -2.81
CA PRO A 309 5.44 -24.21 -3.26
C PRO A 309 3.95 -23.98 -3.01
N HIS A 310 3.15 -25.04 -3.09
CA HIS A 310 1.71 -25.00 -2.85
C HIS A 310 1.33 -24.92 -1.37
N THR A 311 2.28 -24.83 -0.43
CA THR A 311 1.97 -24.71 1.00
C THR A 311 2.11 -23.29 1.53
N LEU A 312 2.67 -22.37 0.74
CA LEU A 312 2.84 -20.95 1.06
C LEU A 312 2.36 -20.10 -0.11
N ALA A 313 1.56 -19.07 0.17
CA ALA A 313 1.15 -18.08 -0.81
C ALA A 313 1.19 -16.67 -0.21
N PHE A 314 1.48 -15.68 -1.02
CA PHE A 314 1.42 -14.25 -0.69
C PHE A 314 0.32 -13.58 -1.50
N ILE A 315 -0.43 -12.66 -0.90
CA ILE A 315 -1.45 -11.86 -1.61
C ILE A 315 -1.25 -10.38 -1.34
N GLY A 316 -1.70 -9.55 -2.28
CA GLY A 316 -1.61 -8.10 -2.19
C GLY A 316 -0.19 -7.56 -2.35
N LEU A 317 0.67 -8.23 -3.12
CA LEU A 317 2.01 -7.74 -3.44
C LEU A 317 2.05 -6.88 -4.71
N ALA A 318 1.10 -7.08 -5.63
CA ALA A 318 1.02 -6.34 -6.88
C ALA A 318 0.82 -4.83 -6.64
N LYS A 319 1.57 -4.00 -7.36
CA LYS A 319 1.51 -2.53 -7.31
C LYS A 319 0.85 -1.99 -8.57
N ARG A 320 0.22 -0.81 -8.46
CA ARG A 320 -0.52 -0.13 -9.55
C ARG A 320 -1.71 -0.95 -10.07
N VAL A 321 -2.41 -1.62 -9.16
CA VAL A 321 -3.61 -2.42 -9.44
C VAL A 321 -4.83 -1.90 -8.66
N ILE A 322 -6.03 -2.26 -9.11
CA ILE A 322 -7.27 -2.13 -8.34
C ILE A 322 -7.25 -3.25 -7.27
N THR A 323 -6.86 -2.86 -6.06
CA THR A 323 -6.37 -3.76 -5.01
C THR A 323 -7.31 -4.91 -4.66
N TRP A 324 -8.55 -4.66 -4.24
CA TRP A 324 -9.38 -5.71 -3.63
C TRP A 324 -9.89 -6.78 -4.61
N PRO A 325 -10.33 -6.44 -5.84
CA PRO A 325 -10.63 -7.47 -6.85
C PRO A 325 -9.43 -8.34 -7.21
N VAL A 326 -8.23 -7.75 -7.26
CA VAL A 326 -7.00 -8.54 -7.50
C VAL A 326 -6.73 -9.46 -6.33
N MET A 327 -6.77 -8.96 -5.09
CA MET A 327 -6.57 -9.77 -3.90
C MET A 327 -7.61 -10.89 -3.74
N GLU A 328 -8.87 -10.66 -4.15
CA GLU A 328 -9.89 -11.72 -4.18
C GLU A 328 -9.54 -12.83 -5.18
N ALA A 329 -9.10 -12.46 -6.39
CA ALA A 329 -8.65 -13.42 -7.39
C ALA A 329 -7.40 -14.18 -6.93
N GLU A 330 -6.42 -13.49 -6.32
CA GLU A 330 -5.21 -14.08 -5.76
C GLU A 330 -5.55 -15.09 -4.64
N ALA A 331 -6.46 -14.73 -3.73
CA ALA A 331 -6.89 -15.61 -2.65
C ALA A 331 -7.58 -16.88 -3.18
N ARG A 332 -8.46 -16.76 -4.19
CA ARG A 332 -9.12 -17.91 -4.81
C ARG A 332 -8.13 -18.83 -5.54
N ALA A 333 -7.20 -18.24 -6.29
CA ALA A 333 -6.17 -19.00 -6.97
C ALA A 333 -5.26 -19.72 -5.95
N ALA A 334 -4.88 -19.04 -4.85
CA ALA A 334 -4.11 -19.64 -3.77
C ALA A 334 -4.82 -20.87 -3.16
N LEU A 335 -6.12 -20.76 -2.85
CA LEU A 335 -6.93 -21.89 -2.37
C LEU A 335 -7.00 -23.03 -3.39
N ALA A 336 -7.10 -22.72 -4.68
CA ALA A 336 -7.08 -23.74 -5.73
C ALA A 336 -5.73 -24.47 -5.80
N ALA A 337 -4.60 -23.76 -5.73
CA ALA A 337 -3.28 -24.38 -5.71
C ALA A 337 -3.03 -25.19 -4.42
N PHE A 338 -3.61 -24.77 -3.30
CA PHE A 338 -3.59 -25.53 -2.05
C PHE A 338 -4.33 -26.87 -2.18
N ALA A 339 -5.44 -26.89 -2.91
CA ALA A 339 -6.23 -28.10 -3.17
C ALA A 339 -5.65 -28.98 -4.28
N ASP A 340 -5.03 -28.37 -5.30
CA ASP A 340 -4.40 -29.06 -6.42
C ASP A 340 -3.00 -28.48 -6.73
N PRO A 341 -1.93 -29.08 -6.17
CA PRO A 341 -0.55 -28.64 -6.39
C PRO A 341 -0.11 -28.62 -7.86
N SER A 342 -0.75 -29.41 -8.74
CA SER A 342 -0.39 -29.48 -10.16
C SER A 342 -0.62 -28.16 -10.90
N ILE A 343 -1.43 -27.24 -10.32
CA ILE A 343 -1.64 -25.88 -10.83
C ILE A 343 -0.33 -25.10 -10.93
N LEU A 344 0.68 -25.42 -10.12
CA LEU A 344 1.98 -24.74 -10.14
C LEU A 344 3.02 -25.37 -11.08
N GLU A 345 2.69 -26.49 -11.74
CA GLU A 345 3.59 -27.11 -12.72
C GLU A 345 3.83 -26.18 -13.92
N GLY A 346 5.10 -25.98 -14.29
CA GLY A 346 5.49 -25.15 -15.43
C GLY A 346 5.54 -23.64 -15.17
N GLU A 347 5.19 -23.15 -13.98
CA GLU A 347 5.17 -21.72 -13.66
C GLU A 347 6.58 -21.07 -13.60
N ALA A 348 7.64 -21.88 -13.60
CA ALA A 348 9.04 -21.43 -13.59
C ALA A 348 9.39 -20.52 -14.79
N ASP A 349 8.85 -20.82 -15.98
CA ASP A 349 9.10 -20.01 -17.18
C ASP A 349 8.49 -18.61 -17.07
N GLY A 350 7.30 -18.51 -16.49
CA GLY A 350 6.64 -17.22 -16.22
C GLY A 350 7.45 -16.35 -15.26
N VAL A 351 8.08 -16.95 -14.24
CA VAL A 351 8.95 -16.22 -13.32
C VAL A 351 10.22 -15.72 -14.02
N ARG A 352 10.86 -16.55 -14.85
CA ARG A 352 12.04 -16.15 -15.65
C ARG A 352 11.71 -15.01 -16.60
N ALA A 353 10.62 -15.13 -17.36
CA ALA A 353 10.17 -14.09 -18.30
C ALA A 353 9.91 -12.76 -17.59
N ARG A 354 9.31 -12.79 -16.40
CA ARG A 354 9.12 -11.57 -15.59
C ARG A 354 10.46 -11.00 -15.09
N ALA A 355 11.37 -11.84 -14.62
CA ALA A 355 12.69 -11.40 -14.18
C ALA A 355 13.49 -10.75 -15.32
N GLU A 356 13.44 -11.32 -16.53
CA GLU A 356 14.06 -10.77 -17.74
C GLU A 356 13.49 -9.40 -18.12
N ARG A 357 12.16 -9.27 -18.13
CA ARG A 357 11.46 -7.99 -18.39
C ARG A 357 11.95 -6.86 -17.46
N PHE A 358 12.21 -7.18 -16.19
CA PHE A 358 12.61 -6.21 -15.17
C PHE A 358 14.12 -6.15 -14.91
N GLN A 359 14.98 -6.76 -15.74
CA GLN A 359 16.44 -6.70 -15.53
C GLN A 359 16.99 -5.27 -15.42
N GLY A 360 16.42 -4.30 -16.14
CA GLY A 360 16.79 -2.88 -16.06
C GLY A 360 16.07 -2.09 -14.96
N ARG A 361 15.05 -2.67 -14.32
CA ARG A 361 14.23 -2.09 -13.25
C ARG A 361 13.88 -3.17 -12.21
N PRO A 362 14.89 -3.79 -11.55
CA PRO A 362 14.66 -4.99 -10.73
C PRO A 362 13.72 -4.76 -9.55
N TYR A 363 13.58 -3.51 -9.09
CA TYR A 363 12.68 -3.12 -8.01
C TYR A 363 11.19 -3.07 -8.41
N ASP A 364 10.90 -3.14 -9.71
CA ASP A 364 9.55 -3.06 -10.27
C ASP A 364 8.93 -4.44 -10.53
N ILE A 365 9.51 -5.53 -10.01
CA ILE A 365 9.07 -6.90 -10.35
C ILE A 365 7.61 -7.23 -9.99
N HIS A 366 7.02 -6.49 -9.04
CA HIS A 366 5.60 -6.58 -8.67
C HIS A 366 4.75 -5.44 -9.24
N VAL A 367 5.32 -4.56 -10.07
CA VAL A 367 4.59 -3.47 -10.73
C VAL A 367 3.82 -4.03 -11.90
N THR A 368 2.53 -3.71 -11.94
CA THR A 368 1.65 -4.04 -13.07
C THR A 368 1.48 -2.81 -13.96
N GLU A 369 1.52 -2.99 -15.28
CA GLU A 369 1.41 -1.89 -16.24
C GLU A 369 0.06 -1.90 -16.95
N GLY A 370 -0.70 -0.79 -16.80
CA GLY A 370 -1.97 -0.56 -17.47
C GLY A 370 -2.98 -1.71 -17.32
N TYR A 371 -3.27 -2.37 -18.43
CA TYR A 371 -4.29 -3.40 -18.57
C TYR A 371 -3.88 -4.79 -18.06
N GLU A 372 -2.60 -4.99 -17.75
CA GLU A 372 -2.07 -6.28 -17.29
C GLU A 372 -2.80 -6.80 -16.05
N GLN A 373 -3.26 -5.92 -15.17
CA GLN A 373 -3.99 -6.30 -13.96
C GLN A 373 -5.28 -7.04 -14.28
N PHE A 374 -5.96 -6.69 -15.37
CA PHE A 374 -7.22 -7.29 -15.76
C PHE A 374 -7.00 -8.66 -16.39
N VAL A 375 -5.97 -8.78 -17.23
CA VAL A 375 -5.52 -10.07 -17.79
C VAL A 375 -5.13 -11.00 -16.65
N HIS A 376 -4.29 -10.52 -15.73
CA HIS A 376 -3.85 -11.27 -14.56
C HIS A 376 -5.03 -11.72 -13.70
N ARG A 377 -5.99 -10.83 -13.42
CA ARG A 377 -7.19 -11.18 -12.65
C ARG A 377 -8.03 -12.27 -13.33
N ASN A 378 -8.23 -12.18 -14.64
CA ASN A 378 -8.92 -13.24 -15.41
C ASN A 378 -8.16 -14.57 -15.33
N GLU A 379 -6.84 -14.57 -15.53
CA GLU A 379 -6.01 -15.77 -15.42
C GLU A 379 -6.12 -16.42 -14.03
N LEU A 380 -6.11 -15.63 -12.95
CA LEU A 380 -6.26 -16.13 -11.58
C LEU A 380 -7.63 -16.76 -11.34
N TYR A 381 -8.71 -16.14 -11.83
CA TYR A 381 -10.04 -16.75 -11.77
C TYR A 381 -10.12 -18.05 -12.60
N HIS A 382 -9.48 -18.10 -13.78
CA HIS A 382 -9.42 -19.31 -14.59
C HIS A 382 -8.63 -20.43 -13.90
N LEU A 383 -7.51 -20.09 -13.25
CA LEU A 383 -6.76 -21.04 -12.43
C LEU A 383 -7.60 -21.55 -11.26
N ALA A 384 -8.31 -20.66 -10.58
CA ALA A 384 -9.19 -21.05 -9.48
C ALA A 384 -10.27 -22.05 -9.91
N ALA A 385 -10.79 -21.90 -11.14
CA ALA A 385 -11.80 -22.80 -11.71
C ALA A 385 -11.23 -24.17 -12.15
N ARG A 386 -9.90 -24.31 -12.27
CA ARG A 386 -9.25 -25.58 -12.66
C ARG A 386 -9.06 -26.57 -11.50
N ALA A 387 -9.26 -26.15 -10.25
CA ALA A 387 -9.12 -27.04 -9.11
C ALA A 387 -10.07 -28.23 -9.21
N ARG A 388 -9.63 -29.41 -8.74
CA ARG A 388 -10.44 -30.64 -8.71
C ARG A 388 -11.79 -30.42 -8.01
N GLU A 389 -11.79 -29.59 -6.98
CA GLU A 389 -12.99 -29.02 -6.35
C GLU A 389 -12.97 -27.50 -6.57
N PRO A 390 -13.82 -26.96 -7.46
CA PRO A 390 -13.88 -25.52 -7.69
C PRO A 390 -14.21 -24.77 -6.40
N VAL A 391 -13.42 -23.75 -6.08
CA VAL A 391 -13.69 -22.89 -4.92
C VAL A 391 -14.84 -21.92 -5.26
N ALA A 392 -16.06 -22.30 -4.91
CA ALA A 392 -17.24 -21.45 -5.05
C ALA A 392 -17.20 -20.27 -4.07
N GLY A 393 -17.71 -19.10 -4.48
CA GLY A 393 -17.84 -17.92 -3.63
C GLY A 393 -18.37 -16.74 -4.41
N PRO A 394 -19.01 -15.72 -3.80
CA PRO A 394 -19.77 -14.70 -4.52
C PRO A 394 -18.96 -14.04 -5.65
N GLY A 395 -19.53 -13.90 -6.84
CA GLY A 395 -18.78 -13.53 -8.05
C GLY A 395 -18.22 -14.72 -8.86
N SER A 396 -18.16 -15.94 -8.32
CA SER A 396 -18.14 -17.15 -9.15
C SER A 396 -19.48 -17.21 -9.87
N ILE A 397 -19.49 -17.29 -11.20
CA ILE A 397 -20.75 -17.50 -11.91
C ILE A 397 -21.32 -18.81 -11.34
N ALA A 398 -22.55 -18.75 -10.80
CA ALA A 398 -23.16 -19.75 -9.92
C ALA A 398 -23.35 -21.17 -10.52
N GLU A 399 -22.68 -21.48 -11.63
CA GLU A 399 -22.78 -22.74 -12.38
C GLU A 399 -21.41 -23.10 -13.03
N GLY A 400 -20.31 -22.96 -12.28
CA GLY A 400 -18.98 -23.37 -12.78
C GLY A 400 -18.37 -22.43 -13.84
N GLY A 401 -18.93 -21.23 -14.01
CA GLY A 401 -18.35 -20.22 -14.89
C GLY A 401 -17.26 -19.40 -14.19
N THR A 402 -16.18 -19.09 -14.91
CA THR A 402 -15.13 -18.19 -14.45
C THR A 402 -15.56 -16.73 -14.53
N TYR A 403 -15.38 -15.95 -13.46
CA TYR A 403 -15.55 -14.50 -13.54
C TYR A 403 -14.55 -13.89 -14.52
N ILE A 404 -15.05 -13.05 -15.41
CA ILE A 404 -14.25 -12.26 -16.35
C ILE A 404 -14.44 -10.80 -15.99
N VAL A 405 -13.33 -10.05 -15.96
CA VAL A 405 -13.33 -8.59 -15.82
C VAL A 405 -14.30 -7.97 -16.81
N GLN A 406 -15.22 -7.17 -16.30
CA GLN A 406 -16.23 -6.53 -17.12
C GLN A 406 -15.63 -5.35 -17.88
N GLU A 407 -16.10 -5.09 -19.11
CA GLU A 407 -15.56 -4.01 -19.94
C GLU A 407 -15.69 -2.62 -19.30
N TRP A 408 -16.75 -2.40 -18.52
CA TRP A 408 -16.92 -1.12 -17.82
C TRP A 408 -15.82 -0.86 -16.78
N GLU A 409 -15.23 -1.90 -16.18
CA GLU A 409 -14.15 -1.72 -15.21
C GLU A 409 -12.89 -1.18 -15.89
N LYS A 410 -12.64 -1.64 -17.11
CA LYS A 410 -11.53 -1.18 -17.95
C LYS A 410 -11.77 0.26 -18.38
N GLU A 411 -12.95 0.54 -18.92
CA GLU A 411 -13.39 1.88 -19.33
C GLU A 411 -13.22 2.92 -18.20
N LEU A 412 -13.77 2.64 -17.01
CA LEU A 412 -13.68 3.59 -15.89
C LEU A 412 -12.27 3.69 -15.31
N PHE A 413 -11.46 2.63 -15.43
CA PHE A 413 -10.06 2.67 -14.99
C PHE A 413 -9.22 3.62 -15.86
N GLU A 414 -9.43 3.64 -17.18
CA GLU A 414 -8.74 4.59 -18.08
C GLU A 414 -8.94 6.04 -17.65
N HIS A 415 -10.14 6.37 -17.15
CA HIS A 415 -10.49 7.72 -16.74
C HIS A 415 -10.42 7.95 -15.23
N MET A 416 -9.82 7.04 -14.45
CA MET A 416 -9.90 7.07 -12.98
C MET A 416 -9.39 8.40 -12.38
N PHE A 417 -8.29 8.94 -12.89
CA PHE A 417 -7.72 10.20 -12.37
C PHE A 417 -8.57 11.41 -12.74
N VAL A 418 -9.11 11.45 -13.97
CA VAL A 418 -10.07 12.46 -14.40
C VAL A 418 -11.33 12.42 -13.54
N LEU A 419 -11.90 11.22 -13.35
CA LEU A 419 -13.05 11.00 -12.48
C LEU A 419 -12.77 11.46 -11.05
N ARG A 420 -11.57 11.18 -10.51
CA ARG A 420 -11.16 11.63 -9.18
C ARG A 420 -11.19 13.14 -9.07
N ARG A 421 -10.60 13.82 -10.05
CA ARG A 421 -10.57 15.28 -10.09
C ARG A 421 -11.97 15.87 -10.21
N LEU A 422 -12.79 15.38 -11.12
CA LEU A 422 -14.17 15.83 -11.30
C LEU A 422 -14.98 15.62 -10.01
N TRP A 423 -14.79 14.48 -9.34
CA TRP A 423 -15.45 14.21 -8.07
C TRP A 423 -15.03 15.21 -6.98
N VAL A 424 -13.74 15.53 -6.86
CA VAL A 424 -13.25 16.54 -5.92
C VAL A 424 -13.90 17.90 -6.21
N GLU A 425 -14.00 18.30 -7.48
CA GLU A 425 -14.65 19.57 -7.86
C GLU A 425 -16.16 19.59 -7.53
N ILE A 426 -16.86 18.46 -7.72
CA ILE A 426 -18.27 18.29 -7.30
C ILE A 426 -18.42 18.46 -5.78
N VAL A 427 -17.51 17.86 -5.00
CA VAL A 427 -17.49 17.98 -3.53
C VAL A 427 -17.21 19.42 -3.11
N GLU A 428 -16.24 20.10 -3.74
CA GLU A 428 -15.90 21.50 -3.43
C GLU A 428 -17.05 22.47 -3.74
N ARG A 429 -17.90 22.16 -4.72
CA ARG A 429 -19.13 22.92 -5.01
C ARG A 429 -20.31 22.61 -4.08
N GLY A 430 -20.19 21.59 -3.23
CA GLY A 430 -21.26 21.15 -2.33
C GLY A 430 -22.38 20.37 -3.04
N GLU A 431 -22.10 19.80 -4.21
CA GLU A 431 -23.10 19.12 -5.06
C GLU A 431 -23.15 17.60 -4.81
N ALA A 432 -22.25 17.04 -3.99
CA ALA A 432 -22.06 15.60 -3.85
C ALA A 432 -23.33 14.81 -3.46
N GLU A 433 -24.15 15.33 -2.55
CA GLU A 433 -25.40 14.68 -2.13
C GLU A 433 -26.41 14.57 -3.29
N ALA A 434 -26.53 15.62 -4.10
CA ALA A 434 -27.42 15.62 -5.25
C ALA A 434 -26.97 14.63 -6.33
N TRP A 435 -25.66 14.44 -6.49
CA TRP A 435 -25.10 13.46 -7.42
C TRP A 435 -25.28 12.01 -6.95
N LEU A 436 -25.26 11.76 -5.65
CA LEU A 436 -25.32 10.41 -5.08
C LEU A 436 -26.73 9.88 -4.83
N LYS A 437 -27.73 10.76 -4.82
CA LYS A 437 -29.11 10.40 -4.48
C LYS A 437 -29.62 9.24 -5.35
N GLY A 438 -29.96 8.12 -4.71
CA GLY A 438 -30.46 6.90 -5.35
C GLY A 438 -29.41 6.07 -6.11
N VAL A 439 -28.14 6.50 -6.14
CA VAL A 439 -27.07 5.77 -6.81
C VAL A 439 -26.78 4.49 -6.04
N GLY A 440 -26.90 3.34 -6.70
CA GLY A 440 -26.57 2.04 -6.14
C GLY A 440 -27.76 1.26 -5.62
N GLU A 441 -28.97 1.83 -5.65
CA GLU A 441 -30.21 1.12 -5.35
C GLU A 441 -30.54 0.07 -6.43
N GLY A 442 -30.19 0.37 -7.69
CA GLY A 442 -30.38 -0.50 -8.86
C GLY A 442 -29.21 -1.43 -9.16
N GLY A 443 -28.06 -1.25 -8.51
CA GLY A 443 -26.85 -2.05 -8.72
C GLY A 443 -25.62 -1.20 -9.07
N VAL A 444 -24.56 -1.86 -9.57
CA VAL A 444 -23.29 -1.19 -9.91
C VAL A 444 -23.45 -0.21 -11.09
N GLU A 445 -24.46 -0.47 -11.91
CA GLU A 445 -24.85 0.25 -13.12
C GLU A 445 -25.16 1.72 -12.84
N ASP A 446 -25.71 2.03 -11.66
CA ASP A 446 -26.00 3.40 -11.25
C ASP A 446 -24.70 4.21 -11.07
N TRP A 447 -23.68 3.63 -10.44
CA TRP A 447 -22.36 4.28 -10.32
C TRP A 447 -21.67 4.41 -11.67
N MET A 448 -21.85 3.44 -12.57
CA MET A 448 -21.34 3.51 -13.93
C MET A 448 -21.99 4.66 -14.71
N GLU A 449 -23.32 4.80 -14.62
CA GLU A 449 -24.04 5.90 -15.26
C GLU A 449 -23.61 7.25 -14.69
N MET A 450 -23.48 7.36 -13.36
CA MET A 450 -22.99 8.55 -12.69
C MET A 450 -21.58 8.94 -13.19
N ALA A 451 -20.64 7.99 -13.23
CA ALA A 451 -19.28 8.23 -13.71
C ALA A 451 -19.26 8.69 -15.18
N ARG A 452 -20.03 8.02 -16.05
CA ARG A 452 -20.16 8.41 -17.46
C ARG A 452 -20.82 9.79 -17.61
N LYS A 453 -21.78 10.14 -16.76
CA LYS A 453 -22.39 11.48 -16.72
C LYS A 453 -21.35 12.55 -16.36
N MET A 454 -20.52 12.31 -15.34
CA MET A 454 -19.43 13.22 -14.98
C MET A 454 -18.49 13.48 -16.17
N LEU A 455 -18.09 12.44 -16.90
CA LEU A 455 -17.23 12.57 -18.08
C LEU A 455 -17.91 13.36 -19.21
N ARG A 456 -19.20 13.11 -19.47
CA ARG A 456 -19.97 13.86 -20.47
C ARG A 456 -20.08 15.34 -20.13
N GLU A 457 -20.29 15.69 -18.86
CA GLU A 457 -20.40 17.09 -18.43
C GLU A 457 -19.06 17.83 -18.49
N ALA A 458 -17.93 17.14 -18.30
CA ALA A 458 -16.61 17.72 -18.49
C ALA A 458 -16.30 18.01 -19.98
N GLY A 459 -16.81 17.16 -20.88
CA GLY A 459 -16.61 17.27 -22.33
C GLY A 459 -15.24 16.75 -22.80
N GLU A 460 -15.19 16.24 -24.04
CA GLU A 460 -14.02 15.51 -24.59
C GLU A 460 -12.72 16.33 -24.57
N ALA A 461 -12.80 17.64 -24.80
CA ALA A 461 -11.63 18.52 -24.81
C ALA A 461 -11.01 18.68 -23.41
N GLU A 462 -11.83 18.78 -22.35
CA GLU A 462 -11.34 18.87 -20.99
C GLU A 462 -10.85 17.50 -20.52
N VAL A 463 -11.59 16.41 -20.81
CA VAL A 463 -11.14 15.03 -20.52
C VAL A 463 -9.77 14.76 -21.14
N GLY A 464 -9.59 15.03 -22.43
CA GLY A 464 -8.31 14.80 -23.11
C GLY A 464 -7.16 15.70 -22.61
N LYS A 465 -7.47 16.86 -22.04
CA LYS A 465 -6.49 17.73 -21.36
C LYS A 465 -6.12 17.15 -19.99
N LEU A 466 -7.10 16.68 -19.23
CA LEU A 466 -6.90 16.08 -17.91
C LEU A 466 -6.13 14.76 -18.01
N ASP A 467 -6.46 13.91 -18.99
CA ASP A 467 -5.75 12.65 -19.24
C ASP A 467 -4.26 12.87 -19.52
N LYS A 468 -3.90 13.93 -20.26
CA LYS A 468 -2.48 14.26 -20.53
C LYS A 468 -1.72 14.70 -19.28
N VAL A 469 -2.38 15.42 -18.37
CA VAL A 469 -1.78 15.87 -17.10
C VAL A 469 -1.59 14.68 -16.16
N GLU A 470 -2.59 13.81 -16.07
CA GLU A 470 -2.58 12.66 -15.16
C GLU A 470 -1.68 11.51 -15.69
N ALA A 471 -1.61 11.29 -17.00
CA ALA A 471 -0.68 10.32 -17.60
C ALA A 471 0.80 10.67 -17.37
N VAL A 472 1.11 11.94 -17.09
CA VAL A 472 2.45 12.43 -16.75
C VAL A 472 2.83 12.14 -15.30
N ALA A 473 1.85 11.83 -14.43
CA ALA A 473 1.99 11.55 -13.00
C ALA A 473 2.12 10.04 -12.66
N ILE A 474 1.98 9.14 -13.64
CA ILE A 474 2.13 7.67 -13.53
C ILE A 474 3.56 7.25 -13.93
#